data_AF-A0A850GG11-F1
#
_entry.id   AF-A0A850GG11-F1
#
_cell.length_a   1.000
_cell.length_b   1.000
_cell.length_c   1.000
_cell.angle_alpha   90.00
_cell.angle_beta   90.00
_cell.angle_gamma   90.00
#
_symmetry.space_group_name_H-M   'P 1'
#
loop_
_entity.id
_entity.type
_entity.pdbx_description
1 polymer ?
#
loop_
_entity_poly.entity_id
_entity_poly.type
_entity_poly.pdbx_seq_one_letter_code
_entity_poly.pdbx_strand_id
1 'polypeptide(L)'
;MSARAGQPPRVAKSEAELLHLARTVVDHRGQRFSVVLRQTHVPIETIGPTAMVLLQQTLARGLGMALMRAGGWQRRRSLDAAGLPARGRLWERHPTLPPLRLSAASFRLLTWMHAENVTRPKRALAHEPSEDGHAASMADELLRMLAAERIVEAGGRLRQPAFMRSPLCQLAFPDHMIDTTRASGLPEIDFGPLVTGEGAVLLEAIQPWLAARWVEMERQKGGIEDLDEMIQLGGAQSQVLRGLFAAIDAAEPARRDLASFVAEAGQTLLDPSGPLAALHAQDRRWWTRSLEMRASLSARQRAFTASAAFLRALGVLGDWLTQAGLVAHFDEDYDAAQLLLSEWRFLHARAPELDGDTQPASLLERARTLTAAIESLHSLGAQPS
;
A
#
# COMPACT_ATOMS: atom_id res chain seq x y z
N MET A 1 18.38 -7.34 45.07
CA MET A 1 19.56 -7.48 44.19
C MET A 1 19.58 -6.31 43.23
N SER A 2 20.32 -5.24 43.53
CA SER A 2 20.46 -4.09 42.62
C SER A 2 21.32 -4.48 41.43
N ALA A 3 20.73 -4.51 40.23
CA ALA A 3 21.46 -4.68 38.99
C ALA A 3 22.51 -3.56 38.87
N ARG A 4 23.76 -3.91 38.51
CA ARG A 4 24.79 -2.92 38.18
C ARG A 4 24.30 -2.08 37.00
N ALA A 5 24.30 -0.76 37.16
CA ALA A 5 23.96 0.17 36.09
C ALA A 5 24.83 -0.11 34.85
N GLY A 6 24.20 -0.40 33.71
CA GLY A 6 24.86 -0.58 32.42
C GLY A 6 24.97 -2.00 31.88
N GLN A 7 24.64 -3.05 32.65
CA GLN A 7 24.60 -4.41 32.09
C GLN A 7 23.27 -4.63 31.33
N PRO A 8 23.28 -5.10 30.07
CA PRO A 8 22.04 -5.38 29.35
C PRO A 8 21.22 -6.46 30.08
N PRO A 9 19.88 -6.34 30.09
CA PRO A 9 19.01 -7.32 30.72
C PRO A 9 19.26 -8.72 30.15
N ARG A 10 19.34 -9.72 31.02
CA ARG A 10 19.50 -11.12 30.62
C ARG A 10 18.13 -11.67 30.22
N VAL A 11 18.05 -12.21 29.00
CA VAL A 11 16.88 -12.88 28.43
C VAL A 11 17.30 -14.24 27.88
N ALA A 12 16.37 -15.17 27.73
CA ALA A 12 16.66 -16.46 27.11
C ALA A 12 17.05 -16.28 25.64
N LYS A 13 17.75 -17.27 25.07
CA LYS A 13 18.22 -17.21 23.67
C LYS A 13 17.08 -17.02 22.68
N SER A 14 15.99 -17.78 22.82
CA SER A 14 14.79 -17.67 21.98
C SER A 14 14.13 -16.28 22.07
N GLU A 15 14.08 -15.70 23.27
CA GLU A 15 13.56 -14.34 23.48
C GLU A 15 14.45 -13.28 22.82
N ALA A 16 15.78 -13.46 22.87
CA ALA A 16 16.71 -12.58 22.18
C ALA A 16 16.54 -12.64 20.66
N GLU A 17 16.29 -13.83 20.10
CA GLU A 17 15.98 -14.02 18.67
C GLU A 17 14.66 -13.35 18.28
N LEU A 18 13.61 -13.49 19.10
CA LEU A 18 12.33 -12.83 18.87
C LEU A 18 12.44 -11.30 18.94
N LEU A 19 13.20 -10.77 19.90
CA LEU A 19 13.50 -9.34 20.00
C LEU A 19 14.30 -8.83 18.80
N HIS A 20 15.21 -9.66 18.27
CA HIS A 20 15.96 -9.32 17.07
C HIS A 20 15.04 -9.28 15.84
N LEU A 21 14.18 -10.29 15.65
CA LEU A 21 13.14 -10.32 14.63
C LEU A 21 12.24 -9.06 14.71
N ALA A 22 11.75 -8.73 15.91
CA ALA A 22 10.90 -7.55 16.10
C ALA A 22 11.59 -6.26 15.66
N ARG A 23 12.89 -6.08 15.98
CA ARG A 23 13.69 -4.94 15.49
C ARG A 23 13.80 -4.93 13.97
N THR A 24 14.03 -6.08 13.35
CA THR A 24 14.11 -6.18 11.89
C THR A 24 12.78 -5.82 11.21
N VAL A 25 11.66 -6.29 11.75
CA VAL A 25 10.33 -5.98 11.19
C VAL A 25 10.11 -4.47 11.17
N VAL A 26 10.44 -3.77 12.27
CA VAL A 26 10.22 -2.32 12.38
C VAL A 26 11.36 -1.45 11.82
N ASP A 27 12.53 -2.02 11.50
CA ASP A 27 13.68 -1.29 10.96
C ASP A 27 14.04 -1.75 9.54
N HIS A 28 13.69 -0.93 8.54
CA HIS A 28 13.95 -1.17 7.11
C HIS A 28 15.44 -1.25 6.72
N ARG A 29 16.39 -1.10 7.66
CA ARG A 29 17.84 -1.05 7.38
C ARG A 29 18.52 -2.42 7.41
N GLY A 30 17.83 -3.48 7.80
CA GLY A 30 18.41 -4.82 7.99
C GLY A 30 18.25 -5.76 6.79
N GLN A 31 19.04 -5.60 5.72
CA GLN A 31 18.99 -6.48 4.53
C GLN A 31 19.31 -7.97 4.79
N ARG A 32 19.86 -8.32 5.96
CA ARG A 32 20.40 -9.67 6.24
C ARG A 32 19.40 -10.66 6.84
N PHE A 33 18.15 -10.26 7.08
CA PHE A 33 17.22 -11.08 7.85
C PHE A 33 16.36 -12.03 7.01
N SER A 34 16.36 -11.88 5.67
CA SER A 34 15.61 -12.76 4.77
C SER A 34 15.99 -14.24 4.91
N VAL A 35 17.25 -14.55 5.27
CA VAL A 35 17.71 -15.92 5.52
C VAL A 35 17.06 -16.51 6.77
N VAL A 36 16.89 -15.72 7.83
CA VAL A 36 16.30 -16.18 9.10
C VAL A 36 14.82 -16.49 8.90
N LEU A 37 14.09 -15.67 8.15
CA LEU A 37 12.67 -15.92 7.84
C LEU A 37 12.41 -17.17 6.99
N ARG A 38 13.46 -17.75 6.38
CA ARG A 38 13.38 -19.00 5.61
C ARG A 38 13.70 -20.24 6.45
N GLN A 39 14.00 -20.07 7.73
CA GLN A 39 14.28 -21.16 8.66
C GLN A 39 13.06 -21.45 9.53
N THR A 40 12.96 -22.67 10.05
CA THR A 40 11.94 -23.07 11.02
C THR A 40 12.60 -23.16 12.38
N HIS A 41 12.04 -22.47 13.37
CA HIS A 41 12.53 -22.46 14.74
C HIS A 41 11.52 -23.12 15.69
N VAL A 42 11.96 -23.45 16.90
CA VAL A 42 11.07 -23.96 17.94
C VAL A 42 10.07 -22.86 18.32
N PRO A 43 8.75 -23.14 18.29
CA PRO A 43 7.73 -22.16 18.65
C PRO A 43 7.95 -21.59 20.07
N ILE A 44 7.78 -20.28 20.20
CA ILE A 44 7.79 -19.58 21.50
C ILE A 44 6.34 -19.45 21.97
N GLU A 45 5.98 -20.20 23.01
CA GLU A 45 4.64 -20.15 23.61
C GLU A 45 4.51 -19.06 24.68
N THR A 46 5.60 -18.81 25.42
CA THR A 46 5.65 -17.83 26.52
C THR A 46 6.91 -17.01 26.45
N ILE A 47 6.81 -15.74 26.83
CA ILE A 47 7.94 -14.82 26.97
C ILE A 47 7.98 -14.30 28.41
N GLY A 48 9.17 -14.23 29.00
CA GLY A 48 9.40 -13.70 30.32
C GLY A 48 9.07 -12.20 30.40
N PRO A 49 8.73 -11.69 31.59
CA PRO A 49 8.26 -10.30 31.76
C PRO A 49 9.28 -9.27 31.28
N THR A 50 10.58 -9.51 31.52
CA THR A 50 11.67 -8.63 31.05
C THR A 50 11.70 -8.55 29.53
N ALA A 51 11.60 -9.69 28.84
CA ALA A 51 11.65 -9.73 27.39
C ALA A 51 10.36 -9.13 26.77
N MET A 52 9.20 -9.31 27.41
CA MET A 52 7.96 -8.64 27.00
C MET A 52 8.06 -7.11 27.07
N VAL A 53 8.58 -6.55 28.17
CA VAL A 53 8.79 -5.10 28.29
C VAL A 53 9.73 -4.59 27.19
N LEU A 54 10.82 -5.31 26.92
CA LEU A 54 11.74 -4.96 25.83
C LEU A 54 11.08 -5.05 24.45
N LEU A 55 10.21 -6.02 24.25
CA LEU A 55 9.47 -6.19 23.00
C LEU A 55 8.51 -5.02 22.78
N GLN A 56 7.71 -4.67 23.79
CA GLN A 56 6.80 -3.51 23.75
C GLN A 56 7.56 -2.21 23.45
N GLN A 57 8.69 -1.97 24.14
CA GLN A 57 9.53 -0.79 23.89
C GLN A 57 10.13 -0.78 22.48
N THR A 58 10.56 -1.95 21.99
CA THR A 58 11.11 -2.11 20.63
C THR A 58 10.06 -1.77 19.59
N LEU A 59 8.86 -2.32 19.72
CA LEU A 59 7.77 -2.09 18.78
C LEU A 59 7.27 -0.64 18.85
N ALA A 60 7.03 -0.09 20.04
CA ALA A 60 6.57 1.29 20.19
C ALA A 60 7.51 2.31 19.52
N ARG A 61 8.82 2.20 19.78
CA ARG A 61 9.83 3.06 19.15
C ARG A 61 9.97 2.79 17.66
N GLY A 62 9.98 1.51 17.28
CA GLY A 62 10.14 1.07 15.91
C GLY A 62 9.00 1.55 15.00
N LEU A 63 7.75 1.36 15.42
CA LEU A 63 6.58 1.80 14.67
C LEU A 63 6.53 3.32 14.53
N GLY A 64 6.83 4.07 15.60
CA GLY A 64 6.96 5.52 15.51
C GLY A 64 8.02 5.95 14.49
N MET A 65 9.21 5.33 14.53
CA MET A 65 10.28 5.59 13.56
C MET A 65 9.91 5.16 12.13
N ALA A 66 9.15 4.08 11.96
CA ALA A 66 8.66 3.62 10.66
C ALA A 66 7.68 4.65 10.05
N LEU A 67 6.69 5.12 10.83
CA LEU A 67 5.75 6.17 10.38
C LEU A 67 6.47 7.47 10.02
N MET A 68 7.47 7.85 10.82
CA MET A 68 8.30 9.00 10.51
C MET A 68 8.94 8.82 9.14
N ARG A 69 9.69 7.73 8.93
CA ARG A 69 10.41 7.44 7.67
C ARG A 69 9.49 7.31 6.46
N ALA A 70 8.30 6.74 6.66
CA ALA A 70 7.31 6.54 5.59
C ALA A 70 6.76 7.87 5.03
N GLY A 71 6.84 8.96 5.80
CA GLY A 71 6.36 10.27 5.36
C GLY A 71 5.97 11.21 6.49
N GLY A 72 5.82 10.73 7.73
CA GLY A 72 5.35 11.54 8.85
C GLY A 72 6.22 12.77 9.17
N TRP A 73 7.52 12.73 8.84
CA TRP A 73 8.44 13.89 9.02
C TRP A 73 8.30 14.95 7.94
N GLN A 74 7.69 14.64 6.80
CA GLN A 74 7.58 15.54 5.66
C GLN A 74 6.51 16.60 5.92
N ARG A 75 6.80 17.83 5.46
CA ARG A 75 5.82 18.91 5.49
C ARG A 75 4.84 18.74 4.33
N ARG A 76 3.59 18.40 4.63
CA ARG A 76 2.52 18.18 3.65
C ARG A 76 1.27 18.95 4.06
N ARG A 77 0.33 19.07 3.13
CA ARG A 77 -1.02 19.59 3.39
C ARG A 77 -2.00 18.42 3.40
N SER A 78 -2.93 18.42 4.33
CA SER A 78 -3.96 17.39 4.49
C SER A 78 -5.19 18.00 5.17
N LEU A 79 -6.27 17.23 5.22
CA LEU A 79 -7.43 17.59 6.02
C LEU A 79 -7.25 17.07 7.45
N ASP A 80 -7.61 17.88 8.44
CA ASP A 80 -7.70 17.41 9.82
C ASP A 80 -8.99 16.62 10.07
N ALA A 81 -9.27 16.28 11.33
CA ALA A 81 -10.48 15.55 11.71
C ALA A 81 -11.78 16.37 11.51
N ALA A 82 -11.68 17.69 11.41
CA ALA A 82 -12.80 18.61 11.15
C ALA A 82 -12.96 18.92 9.66
N GLY A 83 -12.13 18.33 8.79
CA GLY A 83 -12.14 18.62 7.35
C GLY A 83 -11.45 19.94 6.98
N LEU A 84 -10.72 20.56 7.90
CA LEU A 84 -10.03 21.82 7.64
C LEU A 84 -8.61 21.55 7.11
N PRO A 85 -8.14 22.32 6.10
CA PRO A 85 -6.79 22.18 5.61
C PRO A 85 -5.74 22.53 6.66
N ALA A 86 -4.87 21.58 6.98
CA ALA A 86 -3.72 21.77 7.85
C ALA A 86 -2.42 21.61 7.06
N ARG A 87 -1.37 22.36 7.44
CA ARG A 87 -0.03 22.24 6.85
C ARG A 87 1.00 22.06 7.95
N GLY A 88 1.91 21.12 7.76
CA GLY A 88 2.99 20.88 8.70
C GLY A 88 3.52 19.48 8.54
N ARG A 89 4.28 19.00 9.52
CA ARG A 89 4.59 17.58 9.73
C ARG A 89 3.41 16.88 10.40
N LEU A 90 3.40 15.55 10.47
CA LEU A 90 2.24 14.81 11.00
C LEU A 90 1.82 15.28 12.42
N TRP A 91 2.78 15.46 13.33
CA TRP A 91 2.52 15.96 14.69
C TRP A 91 2.27 17.47 14.78
N GLU A 92 2.54 18.22 13.72
CA GLU A 92 2.19 19.65 13.64
C GLU A 92 0.73 19.80 13.18
N ARG A 93 0.26 18.88 12.32
CA ARG A 93 -1.13 18.83 11.82
C ARG A 93 -2.10 18.17 12.80
N HIS A 94 -1.60 17.20 13.58
CA HIS A 94 -2.37 16.46 14.57
C HIS A 94 -1.76 16.69 15.97
N PRO A 95 -2.24 17.69 16.75
CA PRO A 95 -1.66 18.04 18.04
C PRO A 95 -1.67 16.88 19.05
N THR A 96 -2.70 16.03 18.97
CA THR A 96 -2.83 14.81 19.77
C THR A 96 -2.79 13.61 18.84
N LEU A 97 -1.61 12.99 18.70
CA LEU A 97 -1.49 11.75 17.96
C LEU A 97 -2.14 10.60 18.74
N PRO A 98 -2.91 9.73 18.06
CA PRO A 98 -3.50 8.57 18.70
C PRO A 98 -2.42 7.59 19.18
N PRO A 99 -2.61 6.94 20.33
CA PRO A 99 -1.65 5.98 20.84
C PRO A 99 -1.65 4.71 20.00
N LEU A 100 -0.47 4.28 19.54
CA LEU A 100 -0.31 2.98 18.88
C LEU A 100 -0.43 1.84 19.91
N ARG A 101 -1.61 1.23 19.99
CA ARG A 101 -1.91 0.13 20.93
C ARG A 101 -1.67 -1.21 20.28
N LEU A 102 -0.68 -1.97 20.71
CA LEU A 102 -0.43 -3.32 20.21
C LEU A 102 -1.25 -4.34 20.99
N SER A 103 -1.84 -5.32 20.31
CA SER A 103 -2.60 -6.39 20.95
C SER A 103 -1.82 -7.72 20.96
N ALA A 104 -2.45 -8.78 21.48
CA ALA A 104 -1.95 -10.15 21.36
C ALA A 104 -1.70 -10.56 19.90
N ALA A 105 -2.40 -9.96 18.93
CA ALA A 105 -2.20 -10.24 17.51
C ALA A 105 -0.78 -9.90 17.03
N SER A 106 -0.18 -8.81 17.54
CA SER A 106 1.21 -8.45 17.24
C SER A 106 2.20 -9.50 17.76
N PHE A 107 1.98 -10.01 18.98
CA PHE A 107 2.82 -11.07 19.53
C PHE A 107 2.66 -12.39 18.77
N ARG A 108 1.43 -12.77 18.41
CA ARG A 108 1.13 -13.95 17.58
C ARG A 108 1.79 -13.87 16.20
N LEU A 109 1.77 -12.70 15.56
CA LEU A 109 2.45 -12.47 14.29
C LEU A 109 3.96 -12.71 14.41
N LEU A 110 4.60 -12.11 15.42
CA LEU A 110 6.05 -12.23 15.60
C LEU A 110 6.49 -13.66 15.97
N THR A 111 5.74 -14.32 16.86
CA THR A 111 6.01 -15.73 17.21
C THR A 111 5.75 -16.68 16.04
N TRP A 112 4.76 -16.39 15.18
CA TRP A 112 4.55 -17.12 13.93
C TRP A 112 5.72 -16.92 12.94
N MET A 113 6.14 -15.67 12.72
CA MET A 113 7.28 -15.36 11.84
C MET A 113 8.60 -15.95 12.33
N HIS A 114 8.78 -16.08 13.66
CA HIS A 114 9.94 -16.75 14.24
C HIS A 114 9.87 -18.27 14.05
N ALA A 115 8.72 -18.89 14.28
CA ALA A 115 8.58 -20.34 14.23
C ALA A 115 8.53 -20.91 12.80
N GLU A 116 7.95 -20.19 11.85
CA GLU A 116 7.66 -20.70 10.50
C GLU A 116 8.69 -20.25 9.46
N ASN A 117 8.90 -21.09 8.44
CA ASN A 117 9.49 -20.62 7.19
C ASN A 117 8.43 -19.81 6.43
N VAL A 118 8.54 -18.48 6.40
CA VAL A 118 7.50 -17.60 5.83
C VAL A 118 7.29 -17.78 4.32
N THR A 119 8.24 -18.41 3.63
CA THR A 119 8.10 -18.73 2.19
C THR A 119 7.28 -20.00 1.95
N ARG A 120 7.23 -20.90 2.93
CA ARG A 120 6.50 -22.18 2.89
C ARG A 120 5.95 -22.52 4.29
N PRO A 121 5.05 -21.68 4.83
CA PRO A 121 4.55 -21.85 6.18
C PRO A 121 3.70 -23.12 6.27
N LYS A 122 3.90 -23.90 7.34
CA LYS A 122 3.10 -25.10 7.60
C LYS A 122 1.88 -24.79 8.45
N ARG A 123 2.02 -23.84 9.39
CA ARG A 123 0.92 -23.37 10.23
C ARG A 123 0.27 -22.12 9.63
N ALA A 124 -1.05 -22.12 9.61
CA ALA A 124 -1.81 -20.94 9.24
C ALA A 124 -1.68 -19.84 10.32
N LEU A 125 -1.42 -18.60 9.91
CA LEU A 125 -1.59 -17.43 10.77
C LEU A 125 -3.04 -16.97 10.68
N ALA A 126 -3.84 -17.37 11.67
CA ALA A 126 -5.25 -17.02 11.76
C ALA A 126 -5.46 -15.50 11.82
N HIS A 127 -6.53 -15.04 11.19
CA HIS A 127 -7.05 -13.70 11.44
C HIS A 127 -7.95 -13.80 12.66
N GLU A 128 -7.38 -13.53 13.83
CA GLU A 128 -8.15 -13.52 15.07
C GLU A 128 -8.64 -12.11 15.35
N PRO A 129 -9.93 -11.93 15.68
CA PRO A 129 -10.37 -10.69 16.32
C PRO A 129 -9.55 -10.47 17.60
N SER A 130 -9.49 -9.23 18.08
CA SER A 130 -8.95 -8.96 19.41
C SER A 130 -9.66 -9.83 20.45
N GLU A 131 -8.99 -10.15 21.57
CA GLU A 131 -9.56 -10.93 22.67
C GLU A 131 -10.87 -10.31 23.19
N ASP A 132 -11.00 -8.99 23.08
CA ASP A 132 -12.19 -8.23 23.43
C ASP A 132 -13.27 -8.21 22.33
N GLY A 133 -13.15 -9.03 21.29
CA GLY A 133 -14.04 -9.03 20.11
C GLY A 133 -13.89 -7.82 19.19
N HIS A 134 -12.97 -6.90 19.50
CA HIS A 134 -12.72 -5.71 18.70
C HIS A 134 -11.87 -6.01 17.46
N ALA A 135 -12.00 -5.17 16.43
CA ALA A 135 -11.10 -5.21 15.29
C ALA A 135 -9.64 -5.04 15.75
N ALA A 136 -8.70 -5.58 14.97
CA ALA A 136 -7.28 -5.37 15.23
C ALA A 136 -6.96 -3.87 15.26
N SER A 137 -6.07 -3.46 16.16
CA SER A 137 -5.72 -2.05 16.27
C SER A 137 -4.97 -1.57 15.02
N MET A 138 -4.94 -0.26 14.81
CA MET A 138 -4.13 0.33 13.73
C MET A 138 -2.63 0.08 13.89
N ALA A 139 -2.16 -0.13 15.13
CA ALA A 139 -0.77 -0.52 15.38
C ALA A 139 -0.49 -1.97 14.94
N ASP A 140 -1.46 -2.88 15.14
CA ASP A 140 -1.35 -4.26 14.64
C ASP A 140 -1.41 -4.30 13.10
N GLU A 141 -2.27 -3.49 12.48
CA GLU A 141 -2.33 -3.33 11.02
C GLU A 141 -1.01 -2.81 10.46
N LEU A 142 -0.42 -1.77 11.08
CA LEU A 142 0.89 -1.26 10.70
C LEU A 142 1.98 -2.34 10.82
N LEU A 143 2.00 -3.08 11.94
CA LEU A 143 2.98 -4.14 12.14
C LEU A 143 2.82 -5.27 11.11
N ARG A 144 1.58 -5.64 10.75
CA ARG A 144 1.30 -6.61 9.67
C ARG A 144 1.81 -6.12 8.32
N MET A 145 1.62 -4.84 7.97
CA MET A 145 2.14 -4.26 6.73
C MET A 145 3.68 -4.31 6.70
N LEU A 146 4.34 -3.95 7.79
CA LEU A 146 5.81 -4.01 7.89
C LEU A 146 6.33 -5.47 7.84
N ALA A 147 5.64 -6.39 8.49
CA ALA A 147 5.93 -7.82 8.42
C ALA A 147 5.74 -8.36 6.99
N ALA A 148 4.67 -7.94 6.31
CA ALA A 148 4.39 -8.32 4.93
C ALA A 148 5.52 -7.90 4.00
N GLU A 149 6.06 -6.69 4.15
CA GLU A 149 7.22 -6.22 3.38
C GLU A 149 8.43 -7.16 3.56
N ARG A 150 8.75 -7.54 4.82
CA ARG A 150 9.86 -8.47 5.11
C ARG A 150 9.60 -9.88 4.55
N ILE A 151 8.37 -10.37 4.57
CA ILE A 151 7.99 -11.67 3.99
C ILE A 151 8.17 -11.64 2.47
N VAL A 152 7.73 -10.56 1.82
CA VAL A 152 7.88 -10.34 0.37
C VAL A 152 9.36 -10.28 -0.02
N GLU A 153 10.18 -9.52 0.71
CA GLU A 153 11.64 -9.48 0.50
C GLU A 153 12.31 -10.85 0.69
N ALA A 154 11.77 -11.68 1.59
CA ALA A 154 12.21 -13.06 1.76
C ALA A 154 11.71 -13.99 0.64
N GLY A 155 10.91 -13.52 -0.32
CA GLY A 155 10.34 -14.30 -1.42
C GLY A 155 9.06 -15.06 -1.04
N GLY A 156 8.42 -14.69 0.07
CA GLY A 156 7.16 -15.27 0.52
C GLY A 156 5.94 -14.68 -0.19
N ARG A 157 4.81 -15.37 -0.08
CA ARG A 157 3.48 -14.90 -0.54
C ARG A 157 2.60 -14.60 0.66
N LEU A 158 1.72 -13.61 0.55
CA LEU A 158 0.90 -13.11 1.67
C LEU A 158 -0.46 -13.79 1.76
N ARG A 159 -0.50 -15.11 1.56
CA ARG A 159 -1.75 -15.90 1.52
C ARG A 159 -2.31 -16.26 2.89
N GLN A 160 -1.64 -15.85 3.98
CA GLN A 160 -2.12 -16.15 5.32
C GLN A 160 -3.39 -15.34 5.64
N PRO A 161 -4.38 -15.93 6.33
CA PRO A 161 -5.62 -15.24 6.68
C PRO A 161 -5.41 -13.87 7.34
N ALA A 162 -4.42 -13.73 8.22
CA ALA A 162 -4.11 -12.46 8.88
C ALA A 162 -3.69 -11.33 7.93
N PHE A 163 -3.00 -11.63 6.82
CA PHE A 163 -2.63 -10.64 5.81
C PHE A 163 -3.76 -10.41 4.82
N MET A 164 -4.41 -11.48 4.36
CA MET A 164 -5.53 -11.40 3.41
C MET A 164 -6.71 -10.59 3.97
N ARG A 165 -6.91 -10.54 5.29
CA ARG A 165 -7.99 -9.77 5.94
C ARG A 165 -7.51 -8.44 6.55
N SER A 166 -6.27 -8.05 6.32
CA SER A 166 -5.73 -6.77 6.79
C SER A 166 -5.96 -5.71 5.70
N PRO A 167 -6.74 -4.65 5.96
CA PRO A 167 -6.94 -3.57 5.01
C PRO A 167 -5.64 -2.92 4.55
N LEU A 168 -4.69 -2.76 5.47
CA LEU A 168 -3.43 -2.12 5.13
C LEU A 168 -2.53 -3.02 4.28
N CYS A 169 -2.52 -4.34 4.55
CA CYS A 169 -1.81 -5.29 3.70
C CYS A 169 -2.44 -5.42 2.30
N GLN A 170 -3.77 -5.46 2.20
CA GLN A 170 -4.45 -5.49 0.90
C GLN A 170 -4.15 -4.22 0.09
N LEU A 171 -4.08 -3.06 0.74
CA LEU A 171 -3.75 -1.80 0.10
C LEU A 171 -2.30 -1.76 -0.43
N ALA A 172 -1.37 -2.31 0.33
CA ALA A 172 0.06 -2.23 0.03
C ALA A 172 0.59 -3.37 -0.86
N PHE A 173 -0.02 -4.57 -0.81
CA PHE A 173 0.52 -5.77 -1.44
C PHE A 173 -0.53 -6.67 -2.13
N PRO A 174 -1.49 -6.13 -2.91
CA PRO A 174 -2.46 -6.96 -3.61
C PRO A 174 -1.80 -7.97 -4.57
N ASP A 175 -0.66 -7.62 -5.16
CA ASP A 175 0.16 -8.46 -6.04
C ASP A 175 0.81 -9.68 -5.36
N HIS A 176 1.05 -9.63 -4.05
CA HIS A 176 1.58 -10.78 -3.31
C HIS A 176 0.48 -11.65 -2.67
N MET A 177 -0.78 -11.27 -2.83
CA MET A 177 -1.95 -11.97 -2.30
C MET A 177 -2.70 -12.82 -3.34
N ILE A 178 -2.49 -12.56 -4.63
CA ILE A 178 -3.15 -13.31 -5.69
C ILE A 178 -2.76 -14.80 -5.70
N ASP A 179 -3.72 -15.63 -6.08
CA ASP A 179 -3.55 -17.06 -6.25
C ASP A 179 -4.09 -17.51 -7.60
N THR A 180 -3.20 -17.66 -8.59
CA THR A 180 -3.56 -18.13 -9.93
C THR A 180 -4.17 -19.53 -9.93
N THR A 181 -3.98 -20.32 -8.86
CA THR A 181 -4.60 -21.66 -8.74
C THR A 181 -6.07 -21.61 -8.30
N ARG A 182 -6.55 -20.46 -7.81
CA ARG A 182 -7.91 -20.27 -7.32
C ARG A 182 -8.55 -19.09 -8.04
N ALA A 183 -9.72 -19.32 -8.62
CA ALA A 183 -10.49 -18.24 -9.26
C ALA A 183 -11.09 -17.23 -8.25
N SER A 184 -10.79 -17.35 -6.96
CA SER A 184 -11.28 -16.43 -5.93
C SER A 184 -10.40 -15.18 -5.88
N GLY A 185 -11.01 -14.01 -6.10
CA GLY A 185 -10.37 -12.73 -5.82
C GLY A 185 -10.02 -12.54 -4.34
N LEU A 186 -9.59 -11.33 -3.98
CA LEU A 186 -9.32 -11.01 -2.57
C LEU A 186 -10.62 -11.08 -1.76
N PRO A 187 -10.57 -11.45 -0.47
CA PRO A 187 -11.74 -11.32 0.38
C PRO A 187 -12.15 -9.85 0.47
N GLU A 188 -13.46 -9.61 0.44
CA GLU A 188 -14.01 -8.28 0.70
C GLU A 188 -13.68 -7.87 2.15
N ILE A 189 -13.25 -6.62 2.30
CA ILE A 189 -12.83 -6.05 3.58
C ILE A 189 -13.36 -4.62 3.69
N ASP A 190 -13.61 -4.23 4.93
CA ASP A 190 -14.00 -2.86 5.25
C ASP A 190 -12.75 -1.97 5.36
N PHE A 191 -12.71 -0.91 4.54
CA PHE A 191 -11.67 0.12 4.58
C PHE A 191 -12.03 1.32 5.46
N GLY A 192 -13.27 1.39 5.99
CA GLY A 192 -13.74 2.44 6.90
C GLY A 192 -12.79 2.75 8.07
N PRO A 193 -12.23 1.74 8.75
CA PRO A 193 -11.26 1.97 9.82
C PRO A 193 -9.95 2.66 9.37
N LEU A 194 -9.56 2.57 8.09
CA LEU A 194 -8.36 3.24 7.56
C LEU A 194 -8.58 4.72 7.22
N VAL A 195 -9.82 5.16 7.06
CA VAL A 195 -10.16 6.51 6.60
C VAL A 195 -10.74 7.40 7.69
N THR A 196 -10.85 6.86 8.90
CA THR A 196 -11.36 7.56 10.10
C THR A 196 -10.37 7.46 11.27
N GLY A 197 -10.46 8.37 12.23
CA GLY A 197 -9.74 8.32 13.50
C GLY A 197 -8.23 8.02 13.35
N GLU A 198 -7.76 6.99 14.05
CA GLU A 198 -6.34 6.59 14.05
C GLU A 198 -5.86 6.12 12.67
N GLY A 199 -6.74 5.46 11.91
CA GLY A 199 -6.42 4.95 10.58
C GLY A 199 -6.15 6.05 9.59
N ALA A 200 -6.94 7.14 9.62
CA ALA A 200 -6.72 8.30 8.75
C ALA A 200 -5.33 8.93 8.98
N VAL A 201 -4.94 9.13 10.25
CA VAL A 201 -3.62 9.69 10.62
C VAL A 201 -2.50 8.75 10.18
N LEU A 202 -2.67 7.44 10.36
CA LEU A 202 -1.72 6.44 9.90
C LEU A 202 -1.58 6.48 8.37
N LEU A 203 -2.70 6.44 7.65
CA LEU A 203 -2.74 6.40 6.19
C LEU A 203 -2.07 7.64 5.60
N GLU A 204 -2.38 8.82 6.14
CA GLU A 204 -1.75 10.10 5.79
C GLU A 204 -0.22 10.06 5.94
N ALA A 205 0.28 9.43 7.01
CA ALA A 205 1.71 9.33 7.29
C ALA A 205 2.46 8.43 6.31
N ILE A 206 1.82 7.36 5.83
CA ILE A 206 2.46 6.34 4.98
C ILE A 206 2.25 6.58 3.48
N GLN A 207 1.52 7.62 3.08
CA GLN A 207 1.24 7.90 1.67
C GLN A 207 2.48 7.92 0.76
N PRO A 208 3.62 8.56 1.11
CA PRO A 208 4.80 8.54 0.23
C PRO A 208 5.35 7.12 0.02
N TRP A 209 5.32 6.28 1.06
CA TRP A 209 5.70 4.88 0.96
C TRP A 209 4.71 4.09 0.09
N LEU A 210 3.40 4.30 0.26
CA LEU A 210 2.38 3.68 -0.59
C LEU A 210 2.52 4.10 -2.06
N ALA A 211 2.80 5.38 -2.33
CA ALA A 211 3.01 5.88 -3.69
C ALA A 211 4.18 5.14 -4.35
N ALA A 212 5.34 5.06 -3.68
CA ALA A 212 6.49 4.30 -4.17
C ALA A 212 6.17 2.81 -4.37
N ARG A 213 5.41 2.20 -3.46
CA ARG A 213 5.01 0.80 -3.53
C ARG A 213 4.10 0.50 -4.73
N TRP A 214 3.15 1.38 -5.02
CA TRP A 214 2.26 1.28 -6.17
C TRP A 214 3.00 1.52 -7.49
N VAL A 215 3.97 2.44 -7.55
CA VAL A 215 4.87 2.59 -8.70
C VAL A 215 5.63 1.29 -8.98
N GLU A 216 6.17 0.64 -7.94
CA GLU A 216 6.88 -0.63 -8.09
C GLU A 216 5.96 -1.76 -8.58
N MET A 217 4.73 -1.82 -8.07
CA MET A 217 3.75 -2.82 -8.50
C MET A 217 3.36 -2.65 -9.98
N GLU A 218 3.09 -1.41 -10.40
CA GLU A 218 2.82 -1.12 -11.82
C GLU A 218 4.05 -1.40 -12.69
N ARG A 219 5.26 -1.19 -12.16
CA ARG A 219 6.51 -1.54 -12.85
C ARG A 219 6.65 -3.02 -13.18
N GLN A 220 6.28 -3.86 -12.24
CA GLN A 220 6.42 -5.29 -12.38
C GLN A 220 5.42 -5.90 -13.38
N LYS A 221 4.28 -5.24 -13.63
CA LYS A 221 3.28 -5.70 -14.61
C LYS A 221 3.85 -5.92 -16.00
N GLY A 222 4.76 -5.06 -16.45
CA GLY A 222 5.39 -5.19 -17.76
C GLY A 222 6.31 -6.43 -17.89
N GLY A 223 6.51 -7.20 -16.84
CA GLY A 223 7.20 -8.50 -16.86
C GLY A 223 6.29 -9.71 -16.64
N ILE A 224 4.97 -9.51 -16.50
CA ILE A 224 4.02 -10.62 -16.32
C ILE A 224 3.73 -11.24 -17.69
N GLU A 225 3.99 -12.54 -17.81
CA GLU A 225 3.72 -13.32 -19.02
C GLU A 225 2.36 -14.05 -18.96
N ASP A 226 2.01 -14.54 -17.77
CA ASP A 226 0.81 -15.32 -17.52
C ASP A 226 -0.46 -14.44 -17.50
N LEU A 227 -1.43 -14.79 -18.35
CA LEU A 227 -2.66 -14.00 -18.48
C LEU A 227 -3.52 -14.06 -17.21
N ASP A 228 -3.59 -15.21 -16.55
CA ASP A 228 -4.39 -15.36 -15.34
C ASP A 228 -3.78 -14.57 -14.17
N GLU A 229 -2.45 -14.52 -14.06
CA GLU A 229 -1.73 -13.66 -13.12
C GLU A 229 -2.07 -12.18 -13.34
N MET A 230 -2.01 -11.70 -14.59
CA MET A 230 -2.38 -10.32 -14.92
C MET A 230 -3.86 -10.02 -14.61
N ILE A 231 -4.76 -10.94 -14.93
CA ILE A 231 -6.20 -10.82 -14.65
C ILE A 231 -6.44 -10.73 -13.14
N GLN A 232 -5.85 -11.64 -12.35
CA GLN A 232 -6.01 -11.66 -10.91
C GLN A 232 -5.40 -10.42 -10.26
N LEU A 233 -4.22 -9.97 -10.72
CA LEU A 233 -3.60 -8.75 -10.24
C LEU A 233 -4.48 -7.51 -10.50
N GLY A 234 -4.93 -7.32 -11.74
CA GLY A 234 -5.79 -6.19 -12.09
C GLY A 234 -7.14 -6.21 -11.37
N GLY A 235 -7.69 -7.41 -11.15
CA GLY A 235 -8.89 -7.62 -10.32
C GLY A 235 -8.67 -7.21 -8.87
N ALA A 236 -7.59 -7.70 -8.25
CA ALA A 236 -7.20 -7.36 -6.88
C ALA A 236 -6.99 -5.86 -6.69
N GLN A 237 -6.25 -5.20 -7.59
CA GLN A 237 -6.04 -3.76 -7.55
C GLN A 237 -7.35 -2.97 -7.70
N SER A 238 -8.21 -3.37 -8.64
CA SER A 238 -9.51 -2.71 -8.85
C SER A 238 -10.41 -2.83 -7.62
N GLN A 239 -10.43 -4.01 -6.99
CA GLN A 239 -11.19 -4.26 -5.76
C GLN A 239 -10.71 -3.39 -4.61
N VAL A 240 -9.39 -3.37 -4.36
CA VAL A 240 -8.77 -2.61 -3.28
C VAL A 240 -8.98 -1.10 -3.43
N LEU A 241 -8.69 -0.54 -4.61
CA LEU A 241 -8.83 0.89 -4.83
C LEU A 241 -10.31 1.33 -4.81
N ARG A 242 -11.22 0.53 -5.36
CA ARG A 242 -12.66 0.81 -5.28
C ARG A 242 -13.15 0.80 -3.83
N GLY A 243 -12.78 -0.21 -3.05
CA GLY A 243 -13.14 -0.31 -1.64
C GLY A 243 -12.61 0.87 -0.82
N LEU A 244 -11.34 1.25 -1.05
CA LEU A 244 -10.75 2.43 -0.41
C LEU A 244 -11.46 3.73 -0.81
N PHE A 245 -11.70 3.96 -2.11
CA PHE A 245 -12.34 5.19 -2.58
C PHE A 245 -13.78 5.31 -2.08
N ALA A 246 -14.53 4.20 -2.05
CA ALA A 246 -15.86 4.17 -1.45
C ALA A 246 -15.83 4.53 0.04
N ALA A 247 -14.86 4.00 0.80
CA ALA A 247 -14.70 4.37 2.20
C ALA A 247 -14.32 5.85 2.38
N ILE A 248 -13.44 6.38 1.53
CA ILE A 248 -13.02 7.80 1.52
C ILE A 248 -14.20 8.74 1.28
N ASP A 249 -15.05 8.44 0.29
CA ASP A 249 -16.23 9.25 -0.03
C ASP A 249 -17.35 9.09 1.03
N ALA A 250 -17.41 7.95 1.72
CA ALA A 250 -18.37 7.69 2.79
C ALA A 250 -17.96 8.27 4.16
N ALA A 251 -16.72 8.73 4.32
CA ALA A 251 -16.29 9.40 5.54
C ALA A 251 -16.94 10.79 5.66
N GLU A 252 -17.21 11.24 6.89
CA GLU A 252 -17.78 12.56 7.17
C GLU A 252 -16.81 13.38 8.04
N PRO A 253 -16.21 14.47 7.50
CA PRO A 253 -16.24 14.90 6.10
C PRO A 253 -15.43 13.96 5.18
N ALA A 254 -15.69 14.00 3.87
CA ALA A 254 -15.02 13.14 2.89
C ALA A 254 -13.50 13.41 2.86
N ARG A 255 -12.70 12.35 3.02
CA ARG A 255 -11.23 12.44 3.19
C ARG A 255 -10.47 12.16 1.90
N ARG A 256 -10.81 12.85 0.81
CA ARG A 256 -10.22 12.63 -0.54
C ARG A 256 -8.71 12.83 -0.59
N ASP A 257 -8.16 13.63 0.33
CA ASP A 257 -6.72 13.81 0.54
C ASP A 257 -6.01 12.49 0.86
N LEU A 258 -6.70 11.50 1.46
CA LEU A 258 -6.14 10.18 1.79
C LEU A 258 -5.75 9.34 0.57
N ALA A 259 -6.29 9.65 -0.61
CA ALA A 259 -5.95 9.01 -1.88
C ALA A 259 -4.73 9.63 -2.59
N SER A 260 -4.05 10.61 -2.00
CA SER A 260 -2.96 11.33 -2.67
C SER A 260 -1.80 10.43 -3.09
N PHE A 261 -1.59 9.27 -2.45
CA PHE A 261 -0.58 8.30 -2.88
C PHE A 261 -0.87 7.73 -4.29
N VAL A 262 -2.14 7.61 -4.68
CA VAL A 262 -2.55 7.17 -6.03
C VAL A 262 -2.21 8.27 -7.05
N ALA A 263 -2.48 9.52 -6.70
CA ALA A 263 -2.14 10.68 -7.53
C ALA A 263 -0.62 10.79 -7.74
N GLU A 264 0.17 10.65 -6.67
CA GLU A 264 1.64 10.70 -6.70
C GLU A 264 2.25 9.52 -7.46
N ALA A 265 1.70 8.30 -7.30
CA ALA A 265 2.10 7.16 -8.10
C ALA A 265 1.79 7.39 -9.59
N GLY A 266 0.60 7.94 -9.89
CA GLY A 266 0.19 8.33 -11.23
C GLY A 266 1.12 9.37 -11.84
N GLN A 267 1.52 10.38 -11.07
CA GLN A 267 2.51 11.37 -11.49
C GLN A 267 3.82 10.70 -11.86
N THR A 268 4.38 9.88 -10.98
CA THR A 268 5.68 9.22 -11.19
C THR A 268 5.67 8.31 -12.41
N LEU A 269 4.58 7.58 -12.63
CA LEU A 269 4.42 6.69 -13.78
C LEU A 269 4.23 7.51 -15.07
N LEU A 270 3.36 8.51 -15.06
CA LEU A 270 2.91 9.18 -16.28
C LEU A 270 3.68 10.47 -16.61
N ASP A 271 4.64 10.90 -15.79
CA ASP A 271 5.47 12.07 -16.06
C ASP A 271 6.35 11.85 -17.30
N PRO A 272 6.17 12.65 -18.38
CA PRO A 272 6.99 12.56 -19.60
C PRO A 272 8.46 12.97 -19.39
N SER A 273 8.78 13.64 -18.29
CA SER A 273 10.15 14.00 -17.90
C SER A 273 10.72 13.07 -16.83
N GLY A 274 9.91 12.12 -16.34
CA GLY A 274 10.27 11.26 -15.23
C GLY A 274 11.29 10.18 -15.61
N PRO A 275 11.86 9.47 -14.61
CA PRO A 275 12.80 8.38 -14.84
C PRO A 275 12.18 7.21 -15.64
N LEU A 276 10.85 7.15 -15.72
CA LEU A 276 10.08 6.17 -16.48
C LEU A 276 9.73 6.63 -17.89
N ALA A 277 10.00 7.88 -18.25
CA ALA A 277 9.64 8.43 -19.55
C ALA A 277 10.27 7.63 -20.71
N ALA A 278 11.53 7.22 -20.58
CA ALA A 278 12.22 6.43 -21.59
C ALA A 278 11.52 5.08 -21.86
N LEU A 279 11.01 4.43 -20.82
CA LEU A 279 10.25 3.18 -20.95
C LEU A 279 8.93 3.41 -21.70
N HIS A 280 8.22 4.50 -21.39
CA HIS A 280 6.95 4.83 -22.03
C HIS A 280 7.09 5.38 -23.46
N ALA A 281 8.18 6.08 -23.75
CA ALA A 281 8.46 6.61 -25.08
C ALA A 281 8.76 5.48 -26.09
N GLN A 282 9.40 4.40 -25.62
CA GLN A 282 9.73 3.25 -26.45
C GLN A 282 8.52 2.35 -26.69
N ASP A 283 7.65 2.16 -25.70
CA ASP A 283 6.53 1.24 -25.81
C ASP A 283 5.30 1.68 -25.00
N ARG A 284 4.28 2.19 -25.70
CA ARG A 284 2.96 2.50 -25.09
C ARG A 284 2.25 1.25 -24.56
N ARG A 285 2.67 0.05 -24.97
CA ARG A 285 2.14 -1.25 -24.55
C ARG A 285 2.96 -1.87 -23.42
N TRP A 286 3.80 -1.10 -22.74
CA TRP A 286 4.70 -1.61 -21.70
C TRP A 286 3.99 -2.50 -20.66
N TRP A 287 2.80 -2.14 -20.19
CA TRP A 287 2.00 -2.95 -19.24
C TRP A 287 1.56 -4.31 -19.78
N THR A 288 1.56 -4.51 -21.09
CA THR A 288 1.07 -5.72 -21.77
C THR A 288 2.14 -6.41 -22.61
N ARG A 289 3.37 -5.89 -22.64
CA ARG A 289 4.41 -6.30 -23.59
C ARG A 289 4.80 -7.78 -23.50
N SER A 290 4.74 -8.33 -22.28
CA SER A 290 5.17 -9.70 -21.98
C SER A 290 4.04 -10.72 -22.05
N LEU A 291 2.78 -10.28 -22.19
CA LEU A 291 1.63 -11.17 -22.11
C LEU A 291 1.62 -12.20 -23.25
N GLU A 292 1.23 -13.43 -22.91
CA GLU A 292 1.14 -14.50 -23.90
C GLU A 292 0.08 -14.21 -24.99
N MET A 293 0.54 -14.06 -26.23
CA MET A 293 -0.34 -13.72 -27.36
C MET A 293 -1.01 -14.93 -28.03
N ARG A 294 -0.65 -16.17 -27.63
CA ARG A 294 -1.20 -17.42 -28.19
C ARG A 294 -2.54 -17.83 -27.60
N ALA A 295 -2.93 -17.25 -26.47
CA ALA A 295 -4.19 -17.55 -25.81
C ALA A 295 -5.41 -17.03 -26.58
N SER A 296 -6.60 -17.49 -26.16
CA SER A 296 -7.88 -17.04 -26.73
C SER A 296 -8.03 -15.51 -26.70
N LEU A 297 -8.72 -14.95 -27.69
CA LEU A 297 -8.97 -13.51 -27.77
C LEU A 297 -9.66 -12.97 -26.50
N SER A 298 -10.60 -13.72 -25.93
CA SER A 298 -11.31 -13.35 -24.70
C SER A 298 -10.37 -13.26 -23.49
N ALA A 299 -9.46 -14.24 -23.34
CA ALA A 299 -8.47 -14.22 -22.26
C ALA A 299 -7.52 -13.03 -22.39
N ARG A 300 -7.05 -12.75 -23.62
CA ARG A 300 -6.20 -11.58 -23.89
C ARG A 300 -6.94 -10.28 -23.58
N GLN A 301 -8.16 -10.09 -24.07
CA GLN A 301 -8.94 -8.87 -23.78
C GLN A 301 -9.10 -8.65 -22.27
N ARG A 302 -9.41 -9.71 -21.51
CA ARG A 302 -9.50 -9.63 -20.05
C ARG A 302 -8.18 -9.22 -19.40
N ALA A 303 -7.05 -9.78 -19.83
CA ALA A 303 -5.74 -9.44 -19.29
C ALA A 303 -5.34 -7.99 -19.63
N PHE A 304 -5.65 -7.50 -20.83
CA PHE A 304 -5.39 -6.12 -21.23
C PHE A 304 -6.27 -5.13 -20.44
N THR A 305 -7.56 -5.43 -20.26
CA THR A 305 -8.43 -4.65 -19.36
C THR A 305 -7.89 -4.71 -17.92
N ALA A 306 -7.45 -5.87 -17.43
CA ALA A 306 -6.91 -5.98 -16.08
C ALA A 306 -5.62 -5.17 -15.88
N SER A 307 -4.72 -5.14 -16.87
CA SER A 307 -3.47 -4.38 -16.75
C SER A 307 -3.70 -2.87 -16.56
N ALA A 308 -4.77 -2.32 -17.15
CA ALA A 308 -5.17 -0.92 -17.03
C ALA A 308 -5.94 -0.55 -15.73
N ALA A 309 -6.05 -1.46 -14.75
CA ALA A 309 -6.77 -1.22 -13.50
C ALA A 309 -6.38 0.07 -12.76
N PHE A 310 -5.07 0.31 -12.62
CA PHE A 310 -4.56 1.53 -11.96
C PHE A 310 -4.88 2.81 -12.75
N LEU A 311 -4.79 2.78 -14.08
CA LEU A 311 -5.11 3.93 -14.93
C LEU A 311 -6.60 4.31 -14.82
N ARG A 312 -7.49 3.32 -14.71
CA ARG A 312 -8.92 3.58 -14.44
C ARG A 312 -9.15 4.20 -13.07
N ALA A 313 -8.39 3.80 -12.05
CA ALA A 313 -8.46 4.44 -10.75
C ALA A 313 -8.10 5.93 -10.81
N LEU A 314 -7.12 6.33 -11.62
CA LEU A 314 -6.83 7.75 -11.89
C LEU A 314 -8.03 8.49 -12.52
N GLY A 315 -8.88 7.79 -13.27
CA GLY A 315 -10.14 8.35 -13.77
C GLY A 315 -11.05 8.86 -12.64
N VAL A 316 -11.18 8.09 -11.56
CA VAL A 316 -11.98 8.47 -10.37
C VAL A 316 -11.42 9.74 -9.71
N LEU A 317 -10.09 9.86 -9.62
CA LEU A 317 -9.45 11.07 -9.12
C LEU A 317 -9.77 12.30 -10.00
N GLY A 318 -9.88 12.10 -11.31
CA GLY A 318 -10.32 13.14 -12.25
C GLY A 318 -11.77 13.59 -12.03
N ASP A 319 -12.65 12.66 -11.68
CA ASP A 319 -14.04 12.98 -11.34
C ASP A 319 -14.12 13.77 -10.04
N TRP A 320 -13.32 13.40 -9.02
CA TRP A 320 -13.20 14.17 -7.78
C TRP A 320 -12.68 15.60 -8.01
N LEU A 321 -11.71 15.79 -8.91
CA LEU A 321 -11.23 17.13 -9.26
C LEU A 321 -12.29 17.96 -9.97
N THR A 322 -13.08 17.33 -10.85
CA THR A 322 -14.20 18.00 -11.53
C THR A 322 -15.25 18.42 -10.52
N GLN A 323 -15.62 17.54 -9.57
CA GLN A 323 -16.55 17.85 -8.50
C GLN A 323 -16.02 18.98 -7.59
N ALA A 324 -14.75 18.94 -7.20
CA ALA A 324 -14.13 19.99 -6.40
C ALA A 324 -14.14 21.36 -7.10
N GLY A 325 -14.00 21.38 -8.44
CA GLY A 325 -14.11 22.60 -9.24
C GLY A 325 -15.51 23.20 -9.30
N LEU A 326 -16.55 22.45 -8.91
CA LEU A 326 -17.95 22.91 -8.88
C LEU A 326 -18.39 23.43 -7.52
N VAL A 327 -17.59 23.23 -6.45
CA VAL A 327 -17.91 23.68 -5.10
C VAL A 327 -17.86 25.21 -5.03
N ALA A 328 -18.93 25.84 -4.56
CA ALA A 328 -19.00 27.28 -4.47
C ALA A 328 -18.20 27.81 -3.27
N HIS A 329 -17.77 29.07 -3.34
CA HIS A 329 -16.94 29.68 -2.28
C HIS A 329 -17.61 29.81 -0.90
N PHE A 330 -18.93 29.64 -0.84
CA PHE A 330 -19.74 29.74 0.37
C PHE A 330 -20.20 28.37 0.90
N ASP A 331 -19.82 27.27 0.24
CA ASP A 331 -20.13 25.92 0.71
C ASP A 331 -19.13 25.48 1.78
N GLU A 332 -19.58 24.64 2.73
CA GLU A 332 -18.75 24.13 3.84
C GLU A 332 -17.54 23.33 3.34
N ASP A 333 -17.65 22.69 2.17
CA ASP A 333 -16.59 21.88 1.56
C ASP A 333 -15.56 22.68 0.76
N TYR A 334 -15.69 24.02 0.67
CA TYR A 334 -14.86 24.84 -0.19
C TYR A 334 -13.36 24.69 0.11
N ASP A 335 -12.96 24.74 1.38
CA ASP A 335 -11.56 24.65 1.78
C ASP A 335 -10.95 23.28 1.44
N ALA A 336 -11.72 22.21 1.61
CA ALA A 336 -11.31 20.87 1.23
C ALA A 336 -11.18 20.72 -0.29
N ALA A 337 -12.12 21.28 -1.05
CA ALA A 337 -12.07 21.32 -2.51
C ALA A 337 -10.84 22.10 -3.02
N GLN A 338 -10.55 23.27 -2.45
CA GLN A 338 -9.38 24.07 -2.80
C GLN A 338 -8.07 23.35 -2.46
N LEU A 339 -8.01 22.65 -1.32
CA LEU A 339 -6.87 21.81 -1.00
C LEU A 339 -6.64 20.78 -2.11
N LEU A 340 -7.68 20.01 -2.46
CA LEU A 340 -7.60 18.96 -3.49
C LEU A 340 -7.13 19.51 -4.84
N LEU A 341 -7.75 20.58 -5.33
CA LEU A 341 -7.40 21.24 -6.60
C LEU A 341 -5.94 21.71 -6.61
N SER A 342 -5.47 22.26 -5.48
CA SER A 342 -4.11 22.78 -5.36
C SER A 342 -3.04 21.69 -5.28
N GLU A 343 -3.28 20.61 -4.52
CA GLU A 343 -2.33 19.50 -4.37
C GLU A 343 -2.22 18.69 -5.65
N TRP A 344 -3.35 18.41 -6.31
CA TRP A 344 -3.38 17.58 -7.52
C TRP A 344 -3.38 18.41 -8.80
N ARG A 345 -2.86 19.65 -8.73
CA ARG A 345 -2.73 20.52 -9.91
C ARG A 345 -1.95 19.85 -11.03
N PHE A 346 -0.95 19.06 -10.70
CA PHE A 346 -0.15 18.33 -11.68
C PHE A 346 -0.95 17.31 -12.50
N LEU A 347 -2.09 16.81 -12.01
CA LEU A 347 -2.92 15.85 -12.75
C LEU A 347 -3.64 16.48 -13.95
N HIS A 348 -4.00 17.76 -13.86
CA HIS A 348 -4.75 18.50 -14.88
C HIS A 348 -3.94 19.64 -15.53
N ALA A 349 -2.77 19.97 -15.01
CA ALA A 349 -1.88 20.95 -15.64
C ALA A 349 -1.46 20.49 -17.03
N ARG A 350 -1.37 21.44 -17.96
CA ARG A 350 -0.90 21.17 -19.32
C ARG A 350 0.53 20.67 -19.29
N ALA A 351 0.76 19.48 -19.82
CA ALA A 351 2.11 18.98 -20.03
C ALA A 351 2.85 19.97 -20.95
N PRO A 352 4.14 20.27 -20.70
CA PRO A 352 4.92 21.12 -21.59
C PRO A 352 4.88 20.52 -23.01
N GLU A 353 4.61 21.38 -24.01
CA GLU A 353 4.54 20.95 -25.41
C GLU A 353 5.88 20.34 -25.82
N LEU A 354 5.89 19.03 -26.04
CA LEU A 354 6.99 18.33 -26.70
C LEU A 354 6.60 18.21 -28.18
N ASP A 355 7.48 18.67 -29.07
CA ASP A 355 7.24 18.79 -30.52
C ASP A 355 6.52 17.58 -31.14
N GLY A 356 5.34 17.82 -31.73
CA GLY A 356 4.56 16.84 -32.49
C GLY A 356 3.05 16.92 -32.25
N ASP A 357 2.27 16.72 -33.31
CA ASP A 357 0.80 16.78 -33.28
C ASP A 357 0.22 15.75 -32.27
N THR A 358 -0.71 16.22 -31.43
CA THR A 358 -1.56 15.46 -30.49
C THR A 358 -0.89 14.84 -29.25
N GLN A 359 -0.22 15.64 -28.43
CA GLN A 359 0.08 15.22 -27.05
C GLN A 359 -1.12 15.44 -26.12
N PRO A 360 -1.40 14.51 -25.18
CA PRO A 360 -2.47 14.69 -24.21
C PRO A 360 -2.22 15.94 -23.37
N ALA A 361 -3.26 16.76 -23.20
CA ALA A 361 -3.16 18.04 -22.51
C ALA A 361 -3.04 17.89 -20.99
N SER A 362 -3.08 16.68 -20.41
CA SER A 362 -2.88 16.46 -18.98
C SER A 362 -2.48 15.02 -18.66
N LEU A 363 -2.02 14.75 -17.43
CA LEU A 363 -1.74 13.38 -16.99
C LEU A 363 -3.00 12.50 -16.96
N LEU A 364 -4.16 13.07 -16.61
CA LEU A 364 -5.44 12.36 -16.65
C LEU A 364 -5.86 11.99 -18.08
N GLU A 365 -5.68 12.90 -19.03
CA GLU A 365 -5.94 12.62 -20.43
C GLU A 365 -4.96 11.58 -20.99
N ARG A 366 -3.69 11.63 -20.55
CA ARG A 366 -2.70 10.59 -20.87
C ARG A 366 -3.13 9.24 -20.30
N ALA A 367 -3.59 9.17 -19.05
CA ALA A 367 -4.09 7.95 -18.43
C ALA A 367 -5.28 7.38 -19.20
N ARG A 368 -6.25 8.23 -19.58
CA ARG A 368 -7.41 7.84 -20.40
C ARG A 368 -7.00 7.32 -21.78
N THR A 369 -6.11 8.03 -22.47
CA THR A 369 -5.58 7.64 -23.78
C THR A 369 -4.84 6.30 -23.70
N LEU A 370 -4.01 6.09 -22.67
CA LEU A 370 -3.31 4.82 -22.45
C LEU A 370 -4.28 3.68 -22.13
N THR A 371 -5.30 3.94 -21.30
CA THR A 371 -6.35 2.95 -21.00
C THR A 371 -7.04 2.51 -22.29
N ALA A 372 -7.50 3.46 -23.11
CA ALA A 372 -8.15 3.16 -24.39
C ALA A 372 -7.21 2.43 -25.37
N ALA A 373 -5.93 2.81 -25.41
CA ALA A 373 -4.94 2.17 -26.28
C ALA A 373 -4.64 0.72 -25.87
N ILE A 374 -4.55 0.46 -24.55
CA ILE A 374 -4.38 -0.89 -24.01
C ILE A 374 -5.63 -1.74 -24.32
N GLU A 375 -6.82 -1.21 -24.05
CA GLU A 375 -8.07 -1.96 -24.19
C GLU A 375 -8.55 -2.15 -25.64
N SER A 376 -8.04 -1.35 -26.59
CA SER A 376 -8.43 -1.41 -28.00
C SER A 376 -8.01 -2.72 -28.67
N LEU A 377 -8.90 -3.32 -29.48
CA LEU A 377 -8.65 -4.53 -30.25
C LEU A 377 -7.43 -4.44 -31.19
N HIS A 378 -7.03 -3.23 -31.60
CA HIS A 378 -5.83 -3.04 -32.43
C HIS A 378 -4.53 -3.38 -31.68
N SER A 379 -4.54 -3.42 -30.35
CA SER A 379 -3.43 -3.95 -29.54
C SER A 379 -3.22 -5.45 -29.73
N LEU A 380 -4.21 -6.17 -30.25
CA LEU A 380 -4.23 -7.64 -30.35
C LEU A 380 -3.71 -8.20 -31.68
N GLY A 381 -3.48 -7.35 -32.69
CA GLY A 381 -3.34 -7.78 -34.09
C GLY A 381 -2.02 -7.47 -34.82
N ALA A 382 -1.10 -6.70 -34.26
CA ALA A 382 0.17 -6.41 -34.94
C ALA A 382 1.25 -7.42 -34.51
N GLN A 383 1.37 -8.53 -35.24
CA GLN A 383 2.62 -9.30 -35.20
C GLN A 383 3.67 -8.54 -36.02
N PRO A 384 4.82 -8.14 -35.44
CA PRO A 384 5.97 -7.82 -36.25
C PRO A 384 6.41 -9.11 -36.93
N SER A 385 6.33 -9.12 -38.26
CA SER A 385 6.88 -10.16 -39.13
C SER A 385 8.39 -10.30 -38.97
#